data_AF-A0A401UGU2-F1
#
_entry.id   AF-A0A401UGU2-F1
#
_cell.length_a   1.000
_cell.length_b   1.000
_cell.length_c   1.000
_cell.angle_alpha   90.00
_cell.angle_beta   90.00
_cell.angle_gamma   90.00
#
_symmetry.space_group_name_H-M   'P 1'
#
loop_
_entity.id
_entity.type
_entity.pdbx_description
1 polymer ?
#
loop_
_entity_poly.entity_id
_entity_poly.type
_entity_poly.pdbx_seq_one_letter_code
_entity_poly.pdbx_strand_id
1 'polypeptide(L)'
;MATTNIIYDNRDAFISAAVGSTTLNFGKDSALFTGKVGTAAHKALLYFDLSTIPANATITSAKLYLYVFRNDNTADATADIKQLTSNFYEYKVTNANAPTSSVLVSGDTTQKTIATTDVGTVISFDNLTKTVAAWYADESTNHGFEISGPSADNSTIGFWSREYSETELCPNLEIEYTVTADIPGIETIVIPQQIQPLQSGAETTIYGISNDIFFNYLVDNDEADFVYVTVKACDTRTGTFENIGSEISVASGTKSAVEVSPIKKYVKLSVRGTGFGTTNTINATAVYKTFANMVPSRVNSGAVPSTGVTMILTMTKLLSGTTAATGAFAITSSGTAPTVTAATVSGTTVTLTLSAAIKTGETISLTYTATGTNDLTGLNGEVNNFAKQTITNSSSQP
;
A
#
# COMPACT_ATOMS: atom_id res chain seq x y z
N MET A 1 -13.72 -3.83 0.67
CA MET A 1 -14.81 -3.64 1.66
C MET A 1 -14.18 -3.32 3.00
N ALA A 2 -14.79 -2.44 3.80
CA ALA A 2 -14.33 -2.19 5.16
C ALA A 2 -14.61 -3.43 6.02
N THR A 3 -13.62 -3.84 6.81
CA THR A 3 -13.70 -4.95 7.76
C THR A 3 -13.53 -4.38 9.15
N THR A 4 -14.41 -4.77 10.08
CA THR A 4 -14.32 -4.39 11.49
C THR A 4 -13.67 -5.52 12.27
N ASN A 5 -12.70 -5.18 13.12
CA ASN A 5 -12.04 -6.10 14.03
C ASN A 5 -12.06 -5.52 15.44
N ILE A 6 -12.49 -6.33 16.42
CA ILE A 6 -12.58 -5.94 17.82
C ILE A 6 -11.39 -6.58 18.54
N ILE A 7 -10.51 -5.75 19.08
CA ILE A 7 -9.29 -6.18 19.77
C ILE A 7 -9.46 -5.87 21.24
N TYR A 8 -9.57 -6.90 22.08
CA TYR A 8 -9.48 -6.74 23.53
C TYR A 8 -8.06 -6.41 23.95
N ASP A 9 -7.89 -5.68 25.04
CA ASP A 9 -6.56 -5.33 25.52
C ASP A 9 -5.79 -6.59 25.96
N ASN A 10 -4.49 -6.62 25.63
CA ASN A 10 -3.63 -7.75 25.98
C ASN A 10 -2.99 -7.55 27.35
N ARG A 11 -2.89 -6.30 27.81
CA ARG A 11 -2.27 -5.90 29.07
C ARG A 11 -2.94 -4.62 29.55
N ASP A 12 -3.32 -4.59 30.81
CA ASP A 12 -3.73 -3.37 31.47
C ASP A 12 -3.19 -3.29 32.91
N ALA A 13 -3.32 -2.12 33.51
CA ALA A 13 -3.11 -1.91 34.93
C ALA A 13 -3.54 -0.48 35.25
N PHE A 14 -3.93 -0.20 36.49
CA PHE A 14 -3.88 1.18 36.98
C PHE A 14 -2.66 1.39 37.88
N ILE A 15 -2.23 2.64 37.96
CA ILE A 15 -1.18 3.09 38.88
C ILE A 15 -1.77 4.11 39.85
N SER A 16 -1.28 4.12 41.08
CA SER A 16 -1.73 5.04 42.14
C SER A 16 -0.59 5.88 42.69
N ALA A 17 -0.76 7.19 42.69
CA ALA A 17 0.15 8.14 43.31
C ALA A 17 -0.04 8.27 44.83
N ALA A 18 -0.89 7.45 45.46
CA ALA A 18 -1.01 7.43 46.91
C ALA A 18 0.33 7.02 47.54
N VAL A 19 0.76 7.72 48.59
CA VAL A 19 2.09 7.54 49.22
C VAL A 19 2.40 6.07 49.54
N GLY A 20 1.41 5.32 50.05
CA GLY A 20 1.54 3.89 50.37
C GLY A 20 1.36 2.92 49.20
N SER A 21 0.95 3.40 48.03
CA SER A 21 0.62 2.57 46.86
C SER A 21 1.59 2.75 45.69
N THR A 22 2.56 3.67 45.80
CA THR A 22 3.45 4.02 44.68
C THR A 22 4.28 2.84 44.14
N THR A 23 4.54 1.83 44.97
CA THR A 23 5.27 0.60 44.63
C THR A 23 4.37 -0.62 44.50
N LEU A 24 3.05 -0.45 44.66
CA LEU A 24 2.09 -1.55 44.49
C LEU A 24 1.78 -1.73 43.01
N ASN A 25 1.57 -2.99 42.62
CA ASN A 25 1.15 -3.39 41.30
C ASN A 25 -0.33 -3.79 41.35
N PHE A 26 -1.10 -3.31 40.37
CA PHE A 26 -2.54 -3.56 40.28
C PHE A 26 -2.93 -4.23 38.95
N GLY A 27 -1.98 -4.79 38.20
CA GLY A 27 -2.25 -5.46 36.91
C GLY A 27 -2.95 -6.81 37.02
N LYS A 28 -3.55 -7.12 38.18
CA LYS A 28 -4.41 -8.30 38.40
C LYS A 28 -5.77 -7.91 38.99
N ASP A 29 -5.96 -6.62 39.26
CA ASP A 29 -7.22 -6.13 39.80
C ASP A 29 -8.23 -6.13 38.66
N SER A 30 -9.46 -6.58 38.93
CA SER A 30 -10.53 -6.59 37.93
C SER A 30 -11.04 -5.19 37.54
N ALA A 31 -10.41 -4.13 38.07
CA ALA A 31 -10.83 -2.75 37.93
C ALA A 31 -9.65 -1.84 37.60
N LEU A 32 -9.88 -0.94 36.67
CA LEU A 32 -9.00 0.16 36.32
C LEU A 32 -9.56 1.45 36.92
N PHE A 33 -8.70 2.27 37.52
CA PHE A 33 -9.11 3.54 38.09
C PHE A 33 -8.39 4.72 37.46
N THR A 34 -9.12 5.82 37.38
CA THR A 34 -8.58 7.12 37.00
C THR A 34 -9.18 8.24 37.86
N GLY A 35 -8.61 9.45 37.81
CA GLY A 35 -9.06 10.58 38.64
C GLY A 35 -8.35 10.61 40.00
N LYS A 36 -8.95 11.18 41.04
CA LYS A 36 -8.32 11.26 42.37
C LYS A 36 -9.17 10.78 43.54
N VAL A 37 -8.47 10.32 44.58
CA VAL A 37 -8.95 10.22 45.97
C VAL A 37 -7.96 10.96 46.87
N GLY A 38 -8.39 12.02 47.54
CA GLY A 38 -7.50 12.95 48.24
C GLY A 38 -6.48 13.56 47.27
N THR A 39 -5.20 13.50 47.66
CA THR A 39 -4.08 13.94 46.81
C THR A 39 -3.60 12.88 45.81
N ALA A 40 -4.11 11.64 45.90
CA ALA A 40 -3.64 10.51 45.10
C ALA A 40 -4.36 10.46 43.75
N ALA A 41 -3.60 10.63 42.66
CA ALA A 41 -4.09 10.40 41.32
C ALA A 41 -3.96 8.93 40.90
N HIS A 42 -4.98 8.45 40.19
CA HIS A 42 -4.98 7.18 39.50
C HIS A 42 -4.91 7.40 37.99
N LYS A 43 -4.24 6.49 37.30
CA LYS A 43 -4.19 6.45 35.84
C LYS A 43 -4.31 5.00 35.39
N ALA A 44 -5.13 4.76 34.37
CA ALA A 44 -5.21 3.46 33.73
C ALA A 44 -4.25 3.39 32.54
N LEU A 45 -3.61 2.24 32.36
CA LEU A 45 -2.69 1.92 31.28
C LEU A 45 -3.29 0.76 30.50
N LEU A 46 -3.34 0.86 29.17
CA LEU A 46 -3.98 -0.12 28.30
C LEU A 46 -3.06 -0.42 27.12
N TYR A 47 -2.92 -1.67 26.71
CA TYR A 47 -2.15 -2.06 25.52
C TYR A 47 -2.94 -3.02 24.64
N PHE A 48 -2.98 -2.73 23.34
CA PHE A 48 -3.68 -3.53 22.33
C PHE A 48 -2.68 -4.05 21.29
N ASP A 49 -2.67 -5.36 21.05
CA ASP A 49 -1.88 -6.00 20.00
C ASP A 49 -2.62 -5.91 18.65
N LEU A 50 -2.02 -5.20 17.70
CA LEU A 50 -2.57 -4.97 16.37
C LEU A 50 -2.23 -6.09 15.37
N SER A 51 -1.52 -7.14 15.79
CA SER A 51 -1.01 -8.23 14.93
C SER A 51 -2.10 -9.03 14.21
N THR A 52 -3.35 -8.95 14.67
CA THR A 52 -4.50 -9.59 14.02
C THR A 52 -4.97 -8.85 12.76
N ILE A 53 -4.51 -7.62 12.54
CA ILE A 53 -4.83 -6.83 11.35
C ILE A 53 -3.90 -7.28 10.20
N PRO A 54 -4.44 -7.61 9.00
CA PRO A 54 -3.62 -8.05 7.86
C PRO A 54 -2.61 -7.00 7.42
N ALA A 55 -1.34 -7.36 7.21
CA ALA A 55 -0.22 -6.44 6.91
C ALA A 55 -0.46 -5.40 5.79
N ASN A 56 -1.33 -5.68 4.82
CA ASN A 56 -1.70 -4.77 3.73
C ASN A 56 -2.98 -3.96 3.98
N ALA A 57 -3.45 -3.91 5.22
CA ALA A 57 -4.60 -3.11 5.61
C ALA A 57 -4.25 -1.61 5.68
N THR A 58 -5.25 -0.78 5.38
CA THR A 58 -5.26 0.64 5.72
C THR A 58 -6.33 0.85 6.77
N ILE A 59 -5.93 1.32 7.96
CA ILE A 59 -6.86 1.64 9.05
C ILE A 59 -7.69 2.87 8.65
N THR A 60 -9.00 2.73 8.71
CA THR A 60 -9.96 3.78 8.33
C THR A 60 -10.71 4.36 9.53
N SER A 61 -10.79 3.61 10.64
CA SER A 61 -11.40 4.06 11.90
C SER A 61 -10.77 3.30 13.06
N ALA A 62 -10.57 3.96 14.20
CA ALA A 62 -10.25 3.30 15.45
C ALA A 62 -10.97 3.96 16.63
N LYS A 63 -11.61 3.15 17.48
CA LYS A 63 -12.35 3.60 18.67
C LYS A 63 -12.03 2.73 19.88
N LEU A 64 -11.81 3.37 21.02
CA LEU A 64 -11.64 2.68 22.29
C LEU A 64 -12.95 2.69 23.07
N TYR A 65 -13.38 1.52 23.53
CA TYR A 65 -14.56 1.33 24.35
C TYR A 65 -14.18 0.94 25.79
N LEU A 66 -14.82 1.57 26.77
CA LEU A 66 -14.60 1.32 28.20
C LEU A 66 -15.96 1.25 28.92
N TYR A 67 -16.17 0.21 29.72
CA TYR A 67 -17.35 0.10 30.58
C TYR A 67 -17.15 0.87 31.89
N VAL A 68 -18.06 1.79 32.23
CA VAL A 68 -17.98 2.60 33.45
C VAL A 68 -18.76 1.91 34.57
N PHE A 69 -18.09 1.32 35.54
CA PHE A 69 -18.77 0.72 36.70
C PHE A 69 -18.86 1.67 37.90
N ARG A 70 -18.09 2.77 37.88
CA ARG A 70 -18.04 3.74 38.98
C ARG A 70 -17.73 5.15 38.46
N ASN A 71 -18.43 6.15 39.01
CA ASN A 71 -18.11 7.57 38.84
C ASN A 71 -18.46 8.32 40.12
N ASP A 72 -17.44 8.77 40.86
CA ASP A 72 -17.62 9.45 42.16
C ASP A 72 -17.83 10.97 42.02
N ASN A 73 -17.77 11.49 40.80
CA ASN A 73 -17.92 12.92 40.53
C ASN A 73 -19.37 13.36 40.77
N THR A 74 -19.56 14.55 41.36
CA THR A 74 -20.89 15.14 41.60
C THR A 74 -21.50 15.80 40.36
N ALA A 75 -20.75 15.88 39.27
CA ALA A 75 -21.14 16.43 37.98
C ALA A 75 -20.36 15.70 36.88
N ASP A 76 -20.73 15.96 35.63
CA ASP A 76 -20.05 15.39 34.47
C ASP A 76 -18.55 15.72 34.50
N ALA A 77 -17.75 14.73 34.16
CA ALA A 77 -16.33 14.70 34.40
C ALA A 77 -15.57 14.36 33.13
N THR A 78 -14.40 14.95 32.92
CA THR A 78 -13.59 14.70 31.72
C THR A 78 -12.48 13.71 32.01
N ALA A 79 -12.35 12.68 31.17
CA ALA A 79 -11.18 11.84 31.09
C ALA A 79 -10.32 12.22 29.86
N ASP A 80 -9.02 12.32 30.05
CA ASP A 80 -8.01 12.50 29.01
C ASP A 80 -7.46 11.14 28.55
N ILE A 81 -7.15 11.02 27.26
CA ILE A 81 -6.41 9.90 26.66
C ILE A 81 -5.11 10.39 26.04
N LYS A 82 -4.04 9.63 26.27
CA LYS A 82 -2.68 9.90 25.77
C LYS A 82 -2.02 8.61 25.30
N GLN A 83 -0.98 8.71 24.48
CA GLN A 83 -0.15 7.55 24.12
C GLN A 83 1.02 7.41 25.09
N LEU A 84 1.43 6.17 25.35
CA LEU A 84 2.60 5.88 26.17
C LEU A 84 3.90 6.03 25.37
N THR A 85 4.95 6.54 26.01
CA THR A 85 6.27 6.74 25.37
C THR A 85 7.17 5.50 25.42
N SER A 86 6.86 4.55 26.30
CA SER A 86 7.56 3.29 26.45
C SER A 86 6.60 2.19 26.92
N ASN A 87 6.99 0.95 26.67
CA ASN A 87 6.21 -0.22 27.04
C ASN A 87 6.11 -0.38 28.57
N PHE A 88 5.03 -1.01 29.04
CA PHE A 88 4.87 -1.42 30.44
C PHE A 88 4.68 -2.93 30.56
N TYR A 89 5.01 -3.46 31.74
CA TYR A 89 4.76 -4.86 32.08
C TYR A 89 3.67 -4.90 33.13
N GLU A 90 2.48 -5.34 32.74
CA GLU A 90 1.26 -5.40 33.57
C GLU A 90 1.50 -5.88 35.01
N TYR A 91 2.19 -7.00 35.23
CA TYR A 91 2.42 -7.53 36.58
C TYR A 91 3.63 -6.94 37.33
N LYS A 92 4.24 -5.88 36.78
CA LYS A 92 5.42 -5.21 37.37
C LYS A 92 5.29 -3.68 37.38
N VAL A 93 4.36 -3.12 36.64
CA VAL A 93 4.16 -1.67 36.57
C VAL A 93 3.58 -1.17 37.89
N THR A 94 4.12 -0.06 38.35
CA THR A 94 3.78 0.63 39.59
C THR A 94 3.86 2.11 39.27
N ASN A 95 3.35 2.99 40.14
CA ASN A 95 3.51 4.42 39.91
C ASN A 95 4.98 4.86 39.88
N ALA A 96 5.87 4.15 40.60
CA ALA A 96 7.29 4.47 40.66
C ALA A 96 8.07 4.17 39.36
N ASN A 97 7.58 3.25 38.53
CA ASN A 97 8.24 2.82 37.28
C ASN A 97 7.34 2.95 36.04
N ALA A 98 6.21 3.65 36.16
CA ALA A 98 5.25 3.82 35.08
C ALA A 98 5.89 4.57 33.89
N PRO A 99 5.55 4.21 32.64
CA PRO A 99 5.96 4.96 31.47
C PRO A 99 5.38 6.39 31.51
N THR A 100 6.09 7.33 30.90
CA THR A 100 5.53 8.66 30.66
C THR A 100 4.60 8.65 29.44
N SER A 101 3.71 9.62 29.36
CA SER A 101 2.73 9.77 28.27
C SER A 101 3.04 10.98 27.39
N SER A 102 2.74 10.90 26.09
CA SER A 102 2.77 12.03 25.15
C SER A 102 1.41 12.26 24.50
N VAL A 103 1.26 13.40 23.83
CA VAL A 103 0.02 13.72 23.10
C VAL A 103 -0.22 12.74 21.95
N LEU A 104 -1.49 12.46 21.66
CA LEU A 104 -1.89 11.70 20.47
C LEU A 104 -1.53 12.44 19.17
N VAL A 105 -1.59 11.73 18.04
CA VAL A 105 -1.44 12.34 16.72
C VAL A 105 -2.54 13.40 16.51
N SER A 106 -2.17 14.55 15.94
CA SER A 106 -3.08 15.70 15.80
C SER A 106 -4.34 15.35 15.01
N GLY A 107 -5.51 15.62 15.62
CA GLY A 107 -6.83 15.34 15.06
C GLY A 107 -7.53 14.13 15.69
N ASP A 108 -6.85 13.35 16.52
CA ASP A 108 -7.50 12.33 17.35
C ASP A 108 -8.19 12.97 18.58
N THR A 109 -9.20 12.27 19.09
CA THR A 109 -9.91 12.61 20.32
C THR A 109 -8.97 12.50 21.50
N THR A 110 -8.73 13.61 22.19
CA THR A 110 -7.87 13.65 23.39
C THR A 110 -8.64 13.56 24.70
N GLN A 111 -9.96 13.75 24.67
CA GLN A 111 -10.81 13.85 25.85
C GLN A 111 -12.20 13.25 25.62
N LYS A 112 -12.78 12.71 26.70
CA LYS A 112 -14.17 12.25 26.75
C LYS A 112 -14.85 12.79 27.99
N THR A 113 -15.99 13.45 27.82
CA THR A 113 -16.91 13.75 28.93
C THR A 113 -17.63 12.46 29.31
N ILE A 114 -17.59 12.14 30.59
CA ILE A 114 -18.23 11.00 31.24
C ILE A 114 -19.30 11.58 32.16
N ALA A 115 -20.55 11.36 31.79
CA ALA A 115 -21.68 11.84 32.55
C ALA A 115 -21.84 11.06 33.86
N THR A 116 -22.46 11.67 34.86
CA THR A 116 -22.85 10.94 36.09
C THR A 116 -23.82 9.79 35.79
N THR A 117 -24.55 9.86 34.68
CA THR A 117 -25.48 8.83 34.20
C THR A 117 -24.83 7.71 33.39
N ASP A 118 -23.53 7.79 33.09
CA ASP A 118 -22.82 6.75 32.32
C ASP A 118 -22.44 5.54 33.18
N VAL A 119 -22.67 5.59 34.50
CA VAL A 119 -22.46 4.43 35.38
C VAL A 119 -23.38 3.29 34.93
N GLY A 120 -22.77 2.13 34.65
CA GLY A 120 -23.45 0.96 34.13
C GLY A 120 -23.50 0.88 32.60
N THR A 121 -22.85 1.81 31.89
CA THR A 121 -22.84 1.87 30.42
C THR A 121 -21.42 1.80 29.85
N VAL A 122 -21.33 1.63 28.53
CA VAL A 122 -20.07 1.71 27.77
C VAL A 122 -19.92 3.10 27.20
N ILE A 123 -18.76 3.72 27.42
CA ILE A 123 -18.33 4.96 26.75
C ILE A 123 -17.34 4.64 25.63
N SER A 124 -17.15 5.60 24.74
CA SER A 124 -16.19 5.51 23.64
C SER A 124 -15.34 6.76 23.47
N PHE A 125 -14.07 6.58 23.14
CA PHE A 125 -13.24 7.57 22.47
C PHE A 125 -13.36 7.33 20.96
N ASP A 126 -14.19 8.14 20.29
CA ASP A 126 -14.72 7.84 18.95
C ASP A 126 -13.76 8.05 17.77
N ASN A 127 -12.59 8.65 18.00
CA ASN A 127 -11.60 8.88 16.93
C ASN A 127 -10.16 8.80 17.45
N LEU A 128 -9.58 7.62 17.36
CA LEU A 128 -8.16 7.35 17.63
C LEU A 128 -7.41 6.91 16.37
N THR A 129 -8.02 7.14 15.21
CA THR A 129 -7.65 6.56 13.93
C THR A 129 -6.21 6.86 13.55
N LYS A 130 -5.74 8.11 13.75
CA LYS A 130 -4.41 8.49 13.27
C LYS A 130 -3.29 7.90 14.11
N THR A 131 -3.44 7.89 15.44
CA THR A 131 -2.46 7.29 16.34
C THR A 131 -2.37 5.79 16.12
N VAL A 132 -3.52 5.11 16.03
CA VAL A 132 -3.55 3.66 15.78
C VAL A 132 -3.03 3.31 14.38
N ALA A 133 -3.33 4.13 13.36
CA ALA A 133 -2.76 3.96 12.02
C ALA A 133 -1.24 4.15 12.00
N ALA A 134 -0.71 5.16 12.71
CA ALA A 134 0.73 5.40 12.82
C ALA A 134 1.46 4.27 13.55
N TRP A 135 0.82 3.66 14.57
CA TRP A 135 1.32 2.46 15.23
C TRP A 135 1.37 1.26 14.31
N TYR A 136 0.30 1.05 13.55
CA TYR A 136 0.18 -0.08 12.64
C TYR A 136 1.14 0.03 11.43
N ALA A 137 1.39 1.24 10.94
CA ALA A 137 2.29 1.52 9.81
C ALA A 137 3.77 1.65 10.21
N ASP A 138 4.13 1.34 11.47
CA ASP A 138 5.47 1.50 12.04
C ASP A 138 6.04 2.94 11.95
N GLU A 139 5.18 3.96 11.80
CA GLU A 139 5.58 5.37 11.85
C GLU A 139 5.86 5.83 13.29
N SER A 140 5.27 5.13 14.26
CA SER A 140 5.54 5.28 15.70
C SER A 140 5.34 3.94 16.40
N THR A 141 6.06 3.70 17.50
CA THR A 141 5.96 2.43 18.22
C THR A 141 4.69 2.35 19.06
N ASN A 142 3.91 1.27 18.91
CA ASN A 142 2.77 0.99 19.77
C ASN A 142 3.24 0.64 21.20
N HIS A 143 2.95 1.51 22.16
CA HIS A 143 3.13 1.24 23.59
C HIS A 143 1.83 1.27 24.39
N GLY A 144 0.70 1.50 23.73
CA GLY A 144 -0.61 1.60 24.37
C GLY A 144 -0.99 3.02 24.82
N PHE A 145 -2.09 3.09 25.56
CA PHE A 145 -2.72 4.32 26.01
C PHE A 145 -2.60 4.51 27.53
N GLU A 146 -2.59 5.78 27.95
CA GLU A 146 -2.87 6.22 29.32
C GLU A 146 -4.24 6.90 29.35
N ILE A 147 -5.10 6.52 30.30
CA ILE A 147 -6.34 7.23 30.63
C ILE A 147 -6.18 7.94 31.99
N SER A 148 -6.27 9.27 31.96
CA SER A 148 -6.22 10.13 33.14
C SER A 148 -7.57 10.79 33.38
N GLY A 149 -8.03 10.86 34.63
CA GLY A 149 -9.33 11.41 35.00
C GLY A 149 -9.22 12.84 35.51
N PRO A 150 -10.33 13.38 36.04
CA PRO A 150 -10.35 14.74 36.57
C PRO A 150 -9.35 14.95 37.70
N SER A 151 -8.93 16.20 37.87
CA SER A 151 -7.94 16.59 38.88
C SER A 151 -8.53 17.04 40.22
N ALA A 152 -9.87 17.11 40.32
CA ALA A 152 -10.61 17.42 41.54
C ALA A 152 -10.48 16.28 42.56
N ASP A 153 -10.64 16.58 43.85
CA ASP A 153 -10.71 15.55 44.88
C ASP A 153 -11.99 14.70 44.72
N ASN A 154 -11.92 13.43 45.12
CA ASN A 154 -13.01 12.45 45.07
C ASN A 154 -13.66 12.34 43.68
N SER A 155 -12.83 12.33 42.65
CA SER A 155 -13.21 12.33 41.23
C SER A 155 -12.98 11.00 40.54
N THR A 156 -12.92 9.92 41.31
CA THR A 156 -12.53 8.61 40.77
C THR A 156 -13.56 8.08 39.79
N ILE A 157 -13.06 7.62 38.65
CA ILE A 157 -13.84 6.91 37.64
C ILE A 157 -13.24 5.52 37.50
N GLY A 158 -14.09 4.50 37.53
CA GLY A 158 -13.71 3.09 37.47
C GLY A 158 -14.20 2.43 36.18
N PHE A 159 -13.29 1.71 35.53
CA PHE A 159 -13.58 0.86 34.37
C PHE A 159 -13.26 -0.60 34.68
N TRP A 160 -13.93 -1.54 34.03
CA TRP A 160 -13.51 -2.94 34.13
C TRP A 160 -12.17 -3.16 33.42
N SER A 161 -11.33 -4.01 33.99
CA SER A 161 -10.06 -4.46 33.39
C SER A 161 -10.27 -5.77 32.62
N ARG A 162 -9.25 -6.24 31.92
CA ARG A 162 -9.26 -7.59 31.29
C ARG A 162 -9.38 -8.75 32.28
N GLU A 163 -9.13 -8.55 33.57
CA GLU A 163 -9.37 -9.56 34.61
C GLU A 163 -10.83 -9.67 35.02
N TYR A 164 -11.71 -8.79 34.53
CA TYR A 164 -13.14 -8.91 34.79
C TYR A 164 -13.73 -10.14 34.07
N SER A 165 -14.66 -10.83 34.73
CA SER A 165 -15.15 -12.13 34.26
C SER A 165 -16.02 -12.06 33.00
N GLU A 166 -16.63 -10.91 32.72
CA GLU A 166 -17.47 -10.68 31.54
C GLU A 166 -16.66 -9.94 30.49
N THR A 167 -16.13 -10.69 29.52
CA THR A 167 -15.20 -10.19 28.50
C THR A 167 -15.78 -9.07 27.64
N GLU A 168 -17.10 -9.06 27.43
CA GLU A 168 -17.82 -8.02 26.69
C GLU A 168 -17.79 -6.64 27.37
N LEU A 169 -17.52 -6.60 28.68
CA LEU A 169 -17.39 -5.35 29.43
C LEU A 169 -15.93 -4.90 29.59
N CYS A 170 -14.97 -5.73 29.16
CA CYS A 170 -13.55 -5.41 29.20
C CYS A 170 -13.17 -4.37 28.13
N PRO A 171 -12.05 -3.64 28.31
CA PRO A 171 -11.58 -2.67 27.34
C PRO A 171 -11.38 -3.30 25.97
N ASN A 172 -11.86 -2.64 24.92
CA ASN A 172 -11.64 -3.10 23.56
C ASN A 172 -11.46 -1.93 22.58
N LEU A 173 -10.62 -2.17 21.58
CA LEU A 173 -10.34 -1.29 20.47
C LEU A 173 -11.05 -1.85 19.23
N GLU A 174 -12.10 -1.16 18.79
CA GLU A 174 -12.74 -1.41 17.50
C GLU A 174 -11.92 -0.74 16.41
N ILE A 175 -11.46 -1.52 15.43
CA ILE A 175 -10.72 -1.01 14.29
C ILE A 175 -11.45 -1.40 13.03
N GLU A 176 -11.78 -0.39 12.22
CA GLU A 176 -12.19 -0.61 10.84
C GLU A 176 -10.99 -0.40 9.93
N TYR A 177 -10.80 -1.32 9.00
CA TYR A 177 -9.76 -1.21 8.00
C TYR A 177 -10.26 -1.67 6.64
N THR A 178 -9.57 -1.22 5.60
CA THR A 178 -9.73 -1.77 4.26
C THR A 178 -8.47 -2.54 3.91
N VAL A 179 -8.64 -3.76 3.45
CA VAL A 179 -7.56 -4.46 2.75
C VAL A 179 -7.67 -4.05 1.31
N THR A 180 -6.63 -3.42 0.77
CA THR A 180 -6.52 -3.30 -0.67
C THR A 180 -6.28 -4.72 -1.17
N ALA A 181 -7.31 -5.33 -1.76
CA ALA A 181 -7.10 -6.52 -2.57
C ALA A 181 -6.20 -6.07 -3.72
N ASP A 182 -4.93 -6.44 -3.68
CA ASP A 182 -4.00 -6.28 -4.81
C ASP A 182 -4.36 -7.27 -5.93
N ILE A 183 -5.61 -7.21 -6.39
CA ILE A 183 -5.98 -7.63 -7.73
C ILE A 183 -6.69 -6.42 -8.31
N PRO A 184 -5.98 -5.56 -9.07
CA PRO A 184 -6.65 -4.45 -9.73
C PRO A 184 -7.77 -5.06 -10.60
N GLY A 185 -9.01 -4.58 -10.49
CA GLY A 185 -10.17 -5.31 -11.04
C GLY A 185 -9.96 -5.70 -12.51
N ILE A 186 -10.28 -6.92 -12.94
CA ILE A 186 -10.00 -7.32 -14.33
C ILE A 186 -10.93 -6.53 -15.27
N GLU A 187 -10.35 -5.67 -16.10
CA GLU A 187 -11.03 -4.97 -17.19
C GLU A 187 -10.95 -5.79 -18.48
N THR A 188 -12.05 -5.84 -19.22
CA THR A 188 -12.07 -6.40 -20.58
C THR A 188 -12.06 -5.25 -21.57
N ILE A 189 -11.00 -5.16 -22.37
CA ILE A 189 -10.85 -4.16 -23.41
C ILE A 189 -11.22 -4.80 -24.76
N VAL A 190 -12.08 -4.13 -25.52
CA VAL A 190 -12.58 -4.57 -26.82
C VAL A 190 -12.31 -3.47 -27.84
N ILE A 191 -11.40 -3.71 -28.78
CA ILE A 191 -11.00 -2.74 -29.80
C ILE A 191 -11.29 -3.33 -31.19
N PRO A 192 -12.39 -2.93 -31.84
CA PRO A 192 -12.67 -3.33 -33.21
C PRO A 192 -11.78 -2.57 -34.20
N GLN A 193 -11.28 -3.27 -35.21
CA GLN A 193 -10.60 -2.68 -36.36
C GLN A 193 -11.18 -3.24 -37.66
N GLN A 194 -11.62 -2.37 -38.56
CA GLN A 194 -11.88 -2.75 -39.94
C GLN A 194 -10.57 -2.89 -40.71
N ILE A 195 -10.40 -4.00 -41.42
CA ILE A 195 -9.20 -4.28 -42.21
C ILE A 195 -9.59 -4.85 -43.56
N GLN A 196 -8.98 -4.30 -44.62
CA GLN A 196 -9.11 -4.82 -45.97
C GLN A 196 -8.08 -5.93 -46.19
N PRO A 197 -8.50 -7.18 -46.46
CA PRO A 197 -7.57 -8.27 -46.74
C PRO A 197 -6.76 -8.04 -48.02
N LEU A 198 -5.48 -8.42 -48.01
CA LEU A 198 -4.59 -8.33 -49.18
C LEU A 198 -3.95 -9.69 -49.47
N GLN A 199 -3.60 -9.96 -50.73
CA GLN A 199 -2.93 -11.21 -51.11
C GLN A 199 -1.58 -11.40 -50.40
N SER A 200 -0.86 -10.29 -50.20
CA SER A 200 0.40 -10.23 -49.43
C SER A 200 0.21 -10.25 -47.91
N GLY A 201 -1.03 -10.07 -47.43
CA GLY A 201 -1.35 -9.88 -46.01
C GLY A 201 -1.44 -8.40 -45.65
N ALA A 202 -2.58 -7.99 -45.11
CA ALA A 202 -2.76 -6.73 -44.42
C ALA A 202 -2.52 -6.96 -42.92
N GLU A 203 -1.95 -5.99 -42.22
CA GLU A 203 -1.61 -6.12 -40.80
C GLU A 203 -2.51 -5.21 -39.94
N THR A 204 -2.96 -5.71 -38.79
CA THR A 204 -3.69 -4.90 -37.80
C THR A 204 -2.76 -3.94 -37.06
N THR A 205 -3.35 -3.09 -36.22
CA THR A 205 -2.60 -2.36 -35.19
C THR A 205 -1.79 -3.33 -34.32
N ILE A 206 -0.61 -2.87 -33.88
CA ILE A 206 0.24 -3.60 -32.94
C ILE A 206 -0.26 -3.34 -31.52
N TYR A 207 -0.52 -4.41 -30.77
CA TYR A 207 -0.92 -4.37 -29.37
C TYR A 207 0.24 -4.82 -28.48
N GLY A 208 0.44 -4.13 -27.36
CA GLY A 208 1.36 -4.57 -26.30
C GLY A 208 0.60 -5.42 -25.30
N ILE A 209 0.99 -6.67 -25.15
CA ILE A 209 0.25 -7.70 -24.39
C ILE A 209 1.04 -8.22 -23.20
N SER A 210 2.18 -7.60 -22.88
CA SER A 210 3.07 -7.96 -21.76
C SER A 210 2.39 -7.91 -20.39
N ASN A 211 1.23 -7.27 -20.31
CA ASN A 211 0.45 -7.04 -19.09
C ASN A 211 -0.93 -7.72 -19.13
N ASP A 212 -1.24 -8.46 -20.19
CA ASP A 212 -2.57 -9.03 -20.40
C ASP A 212 -2.65 -10.44 -19.80
N ILE A 213 -3.75 -10.72 -19.10
CA ILE A 213 -4.06 -12.04 -18.53
C ILE A 213 -4.40 -13.01 -19.66
N PHE A 214 -5.02 -12.50 -20.72
CA PHE A 214 -5.23 -13.18 -21.98
C PHE A 214 -5.50 -12.17 -23.09
N PHE A 215 -5.18 -12.56 -24.33
CA PHE A 215 -5.43 -11.77 -25.53
C PHE A 215 -5.99 -12.67 -26.63
N ASN A 216 -7.11 -12.25 -27.24
CA ASN A 216 -7.76 -12.93 -28.36
C ASN A 216 -8.06 -11.93 -29.48
N TYR A 217 -7.99 -12.39 -30.73
CA TYR A 217 -8.67 -11.70 -31.83
C TYR A 217 -10.00 -12.40 -32.11
N LEU A 218 -11.09 -11.64 -32.16
CA LEU A 218 -12.34 -12.08 -32.78
C LEU A 218 -12.37 -11.56 -34.22
N VAL A 219 -12.29 -12.48 -35.17
CA VAL A 219 -12.33 -12.18 -36.60
C VAL A 219 -13.74 -12.44 -37.11
N ASP A 220 -14.36 -11.40 -37.62
CA ASP A 220 -15.72 -11.41 -38.16
C ASP A 220 -15.65 -11.18 -39.67
N ASN A 221 -15.89 -12.25 -40.43
CA ASN A 221 -15.85 -12.22 -41.88
C ASN A 221 -17.26 -12.25 -42.46
N ASP A 222 -17.94 -11.10 -42.43
CA ASP A 222 -19.31 -10.96 -42.94
C ASP A 222 -19.38 -10.78 -44.47
N GLU A 223 -18.26 -10.46 -45.13
CA GLU A 223 -18.26 -10.02 -46.53
C GLU A 223 -17.43 -10.88 -47.49
N ALA A 224 -16.35 -11.54 -47.05
CA ALA A 224 -15.43 -12.24 -47.95
C ALA A 224 -15.65 -13.77 -47.96
N ASP A 225 -15.48 -14.42 -49.10
CA ASP A 225 -15.63 -15.89 -49.25
C ASP A 225 -14.77 -16.67 -48.25
N PHE A 226 -13.47 -16.35 -48.18
CA PHE A 226 -12.53 -16.85 -47.19
C PHE A 226 -11.44 -15.81 -46.91
N VAL A 227 -11.06 -15.69 -45.64
CA VAL A 227 -9.82 -15.00 -45.22
C VAL A 227 -8.94 -15.94 -44.42
N TYR A 228 -7.64 -15.73 -44.52
CA TYR A 228 -6.63 -16.49 -43.79
C TYR A 228 -5.95 -15.56 -42.80
N VAL A 229 -5.94 -15.93 -41.54
CA VAL A 229 -5.40 -15.09 -40.47
C VAL A 229 -4.24 -15.80 -39.77
N THR A 230 -3.17 -15.05 -39.52
CA THR A 230 -1.98 -15.54 -38.80
C THR A 230 -1.58 -14.52 -37.75
N VAL A 231 -1.35 -14.96 -36.52
CA VAL A 231 -0.82 -14.10 -35.45
C VAL A 231 0.66 -13.88 -35.69
N LYS A 232 1.11 -12.64 -35.57
CA LYS A 232 2.54 -12.32 -35.58
C LYS A 232 2.94 -11.65 -34.28
N ALA A 233 4.10 -12.00 -33.73
CA ALA A 233 4.55 -11.49 -32.44
C ALA A 233 6.02 -11.05 -32.45
N CYS A 234 6.38 -10.11 -31.56
CA CYS A 234 7.73 -9.59 -31.40
C CYS A 234 8.00 -9.16 -29.94
N ASP A 235 9.25 -9.21 -29.51
CA ASP A 235 9.66 -8.71 -28.18
C ASP A 235 9.74 -7.18 -28.13
N THR A 236 9.83 -6.51 -29.29
CA THR A 236 9.89 -5.05 -29.38
C THR A 236 8.83 -4.52 -30.34
N ARG A 237 8.31 -3.31 -30.09
CA ARG A 237 7.23 -2.73 -30.91
C ARG A 237 7.64 -2.50 -32.37
N THR A 238 8.92 -2.31 -32.63
CA THR A 238 9.49 -1.99 -33.95
C THR A 238 10.36 -3.12 -34.52
N GLY A 239 10.45 -4.26 -33.84
CA GLY A 239 11.29 -5.37 -34.26
C GLY A 239 10.66 -6.19 -35.38
N THR A 240 11.35 -7.26 -35.76
CA THR A 240 10.84 -8.22 -36.73
C THR A 240 9.78 -9.09 -36.06
N PHE A 241 8.56 -9.06 -36.59
CA PHE A 241 7.45 -9.87 -36.12
C PHE A 241 7.46 -11.25 -36.80
N GLU A 242 7.38 -12.31 -36.00
CA GLU A 242 7.41 -13.70 -36.43
C GLU A 242 6.02 -14.32 -36.33
N ASN A 243 5.68 -15.25 -37.22
CA ASN A 243 4.40 -15.95 -37.17
C ASN A 243 4.35 -16.87 -35.94
N ILE A 244 3.27 -16.79 -35.17
CA ILE A 244 3.02 -17.64 -34.01
C ILE A 244 1.78 -18.49 -34.28
N GLY A 245 1.91 -19.80 -34.09
CA GLY A 245 0.82 -20.75 -34.33
C GLY A 245 0.55 -21.00 -35.82
N SER A 246 -0.59 -21.65 -36.09
CA SER A 246 -1.02 -22.01 -37.45
C SER A 246 -1.88 -20.92 -38.08
N GLU A 247 -1.84 -20.82 -39.41
CA GLU A 247 -2.78 -20.00 -40.18
C GLU A 247 -4.21 -20.57 -40.03
N ILE A 248 -5.19 -19.71 -39.82
CA ILE A 248 -6.60 -20.08 -39.61
C ILE A 248 -7.42 -19.53 -40.77
N SER A 249 -8.22 -20.39 -41.40
CA SER A 249 -9.20 -19.98 -42.42
C SER A 249 -10.53 -19.59 -41.78
N VAL A 250 -11.07 -18.43 -42.15
CA VAL A 250 -12.39 -17.93 -41.71
C VAL A 250 -13.27 -17.75 -42.94
N ALA A 251 -14.35 -18.53 -43.02
CA ALA A 251 -15.29 -18.51 -44.14
C ALA A 251 -16.24 -17.31 -44.07
N SER A 252 -16.90 -17.01 -45.19
CA SER A 252 -17.95 -15.98 -45.25
C SER A 252 -19.09 -16.26 -44.27
N GLY A 253 -19.57 -15.20 -43.62
CA GLY A 253 -20.65 -15.23 -42.64
C GLY A 253 -20.28 -15.92 -41.33
N THR A 254 -18.98 -16.15 -41.06
CA THR A 254 -18.51 -16.83 -39.86
C THR A 254 -17.62 -15.94 -39.00
N LYS A 255 -17.63 -16.24 -37.69
CA LYS A 255 -16.76 -15.63 -36.69
C LYS A 255 -15.78 -16.67 -36.19
N SER A 256 -14.51 -16.29 -36.04
CA SER A 256 -13.49 -17.17 -35.48
C SER A 256 -12.71 -16.45 -34.39
N ALA A 257 -12.47 -17.14 -33.28
CA ALA A 257 -11.60 -16.68 -32.22
C ALA A 257 -10.18 -17.18 -32.49
N VAL A 258 -9.21 -16.27 -32.49
CA VAL A 258 -7.79 -16.58 -32.60
C VAL A 258 -7.18 -16.31 -31.24
N GLU A 259 -6.94 -17.37 -30.49
CA GLU A 259 -6.31 -17.29 -29.16
C GLU A 259 -4.82 -16.99 -29.29
N VAL A 260 -4.33 -16.03 -28.51
CA VAL A 260 -2.92 -15.65 -28.49
C VAL A 260 -2.33 -16.04 -27.14
N SER A 261 -1.54 -17.12 -27.13
CA SER A 261 -0.74 -17.45 -25.95
C SER A 261 0.45 -16.49 -25.86
N PRO A 262 0.62 -15.72 -24.76
CA PRO A 262 1.64 -14.70 -24.65
C PRO A 262 3.03 -15.33 -24.54
N ILE A 263 3.73 -15.41 -25.66
CA ILE A 263 5.16 -15.81 -25.72
C ILE A 263 6.09 -14.63 -26.04
N LYS A 264 5.52 -13.48 -26.44
CA LYS A 264 6.23 -12.26 -26.89
C LYS A 264 5.42 -11.02 -26.47
N LYS A 265 6.10 -9.88 -26.32
CA LYS A 265 5.51 -8.65 -25.72
C LYS A 265 4.51 -7.92 -26.61
N TYR A 266 4.68 -8.00 -27.93
CA TYR A 266 3.85 -7.29 -28.91
C TYR A 266 3.27 -8.25 -29.92
N VAL A 267 2.01 -8.04 -30.31
CA VAL A 267 1.30 -8.86 -31.29
C VAL A 267 0.55 -8.02 -32.30
N LYS A 268 0.34 -8.61 -33.48
CA LYS A 268 -0.54 -8.11 -34.54
C LYS A 268 -1.13 -9.29 -35.31
N LEU A 269 -2.23 -9.08 -36.01
CA LEU A 269 -2.83 -10.08 -36.88
C LEU A 269 -2.51 -9.75 -38.35
N SER A 270 -2.04 -10.75 -39.08
CA SER A 270 -1.89 -10.71 -40.52
C SER A 270 -3.11 -11.34 -41.17
N VAL A 271 -3.76 -10.63 -42.09
CA VAL A 271 -5.01 -11.02 -42.74
C VAL A 271 -4.80 -11.09 -44.24
N ARG A 272 -4.94 -12.29 -44.81
CA ARG A 272 -4.75 -12.60 -46.22
C ARG A 272 -6.03 -13.07 -46.89
N GLY A 273 -6.07 -12.94 -48.20
CA GLY A 273 -6.87 -13.82 -49.06
C GLY A 273 -6.77 -13.44 -50.53
N THR A 274 -7.71 -13.89 -51.35
CA THR A 274 -7.63 -13.78 -52.81
C THR A 274 -8.98 -13.38 -53.43
N GLY A 275 -8.96 -12.63 -54.55
CA GLY A 275 -10.17 -12.35 -55.36
C GLY A 275 -10.95 -11.08 -54.98
N PHE A 276 -10.32 -10.09 -54.36
CA PHE A 276 -11.03 -8.97 -53.71
C PHE A 276 -11.31 -7.77 -54.61
N GLY A 277 -12.50 -7.18 -54.45
CA GLY A 277 -12.76 -5.78 -54.79
C GLY A 277 -12.09 -4.84 -53.78
N THR A 278 -11.78 -3.60 -54.17
CA THR A 278 -11.01 -2.65 -53.35
C THR A 278 -11.77 -2.10 -52.12
N THR A 279 -13.00 -2.54 -51.87
CA THR A 279 -13.91 -1.99 -50.86
C THR A 279 -14.31 -2.98 -49.76
N ASN A 280 -14.03 -4.27 -49.91
CA ASN A 280 -14.48 -5.28 -48.94
C ASN A 280 -13.61 -5.25 -47.68
N THR A 281 -14.23 -5.32 -46.50
CA THR A 281 -13.51 -5.31 -45.21
C THR A 281 -14.00 -6.41 -44.28
N ILE A 282 -13.14 -6.84 -43.37
CA ILE A 282 -13.53 -7.68 -42.23
C ILE A 282 -13.33 -6.91 -40.93
N ASN A 283 -14.01 -7.32 -39.86
CA ASN A 283 -13.73 -6.80 -38.53
C ASN A 283 -12.76 -7.73 -37.79
N ALA A 284 -11.58 -7.24 -37.47
CA ALA A 284 -10.65 -7.87 -36.54
C ALA A 284 -10.75 -7.14 -35.20
N THR A 285 -11.36 -7.78 -34.20
CA THR A 285 -11.56 -7.19 -32.87
C THR A 285 -10.55 -7.76 -31.89
N ALA A 286 -9.65 -6.93 -31.36
CA ALA A 286 -8.80 -7.33 -30.25
C ALA A 286 -9.62 -7.33 -28.96
N VAL A 287 -9.62 -8.46 -28.24
CA VAL A 287 -10.30 -8.64 -26.95
C VAL A 287 -9.27 -9.15 -25.95
N TYR A 288 -8.99 -8.36 -24.92
CA TYR A 288 -8.02 -8.74 -23.90
C TYR A 288 -8.48 -8.33 -22.52
N LYS A 289 -8.04 -9.11 -21.53
CA LYS A 289 -8.27 -8.79 -20.13
C LYS A 289 -6.99 -8.31 -19.48
N THR A 290 -7.08 -7.14 -18.86
CA THR A 290 -5.99 -6.49 -18.15
C THR A 290 -6.49 -6.11 -16.76
N PHE A 291 -5.60 -5.73 -15.85
CA PHE A 291 -6.03 -5.23 -14.55
C PHE A 291 -6.39 -3.73 -14.63
N ALA A 292 -7.41 -3.28 -13.91
CA ALA A 292 -7.90 -1.89 -13.90
C ALA A 292 -6.84 -0.93 -13.34
N ASN A 293 -6.74 0.28 -13.90
CA ASN A 293 -5.82 1.33 -13.42
C ASN A 293 -4.33 0.94 -13.39
N MET A 294 -3.87 0.19 -14.41
CA MET A 294 -2.45 -0.12 -14.64
C MET A 294 -1.66 1.13 -15.07
N VAL A 295 -1.43 2.04 -14.14
CA VAL A 295 -0.35 3.02 -14.28
C VAL A 295 0.96 2.29 -13.95
N PRO A 296 1.90 2.17 -14.89
CA PRO A 296 3.20 1.58 -14.61
C PRO A 296 3.93 2.30 -13.48
N SER A 297 4.80 1.59 -12.77
CA SER A 297 5.62 2.21 -11.73
C SER A 297 6.46 3.34 -12.33
N ARG A 298 6.54 4.48 -11.63
CA ARG A 298 7.32 5.66 -12.05
C ARG A 298 8.24 6.05 -10.90
N VAL A 299 9.29 6.81 -11.20
CA VAL A 299 10.11 7.45 -10.16
C VAL A 299 9.26 8.44 -9.36
N ASN A 300 9.14 8.20 -8.06
CA ASN A 300 8.55 9.13 -7.10
C ASN A 300 9.60 10.17 -6.65
N SER A 301 10.81 9.69 -6.34
CA SER A 301 11.94 10.53 -5.97
C SER A 301 13.26 9.83 -6.30
N GLY A 302 14.33 10.62 -6.40
CA GLY A 302 15.68 10.10 -6.60
C GLY A 302 16.70 10.97 -5.87
N ALA A 303 17.71 10.34 -5.27
CA ALA A 303 18.77 11.04 -4.56
C ALA A 303 20.15 10.38 -4.72
N VAL A 304 21.19 11.21 -4.65
CA VAL A 304 22.58 10.78 -4.47
C VAL A 304 23.00 11.11 -3.02
N PRO A 305 23.19 10.10 -2.15
CA PRO A 305 23.56 10.29 -0.76
C PRO A 305 25.08 10.47 -0.56
N SER A 306 25.49 10.56 0.72
CA SER A 306 26.80 10.94 1.25
C SER A 306 28.03 10.67 0.38
N THR A 307 28.24 9.43 -0.09
CA THR A 307 29.47 9.03 -0.79
C THR A 307 29.52 9.44 -2.26
N GLY A 308 28.41 9.89 -2.84
CA GLY A 308 28.33 10.25 -4.26
C GLY A 308 28.40 9.08 -5.25
N VAL A 309 28.73 7.86 -4.81
CA VAL A 309 28.92 6.68 -5.67
C VAL A 309 27.68 5.81 -5.84
N THR A 310 26.57 6.19 -5.20
CA THR A 310 25.28 5.50 -5.35
C THR A 310 24.19 6.50 -5.71
N MET A 311 23.22 6.09 -6.51
CA MET A 311 21.98 6.82 -6.75
C MET A 311 20.81 5.93 -6.35
N ILE A 312 19.91 6.44 -5.50
CA ILE A 312 18.76 5.70 -4.99
C ILE A 312 17.50 6.32 -5.58
N LEU A 313 16.68 5.50 -6.23
CA LEU A 313 15.35 5.87 -6.72
C LEU A 313 14.30 5.19 -5.86
N THR A 314 13.29 5.96 -5.46
CA THR A 314 12.07 5.44 -4.87
C THR A 314 10.99 5.45 -5.94
N MET A 315 10.41 4.28 -6.20
CA MET A 315 9.38 4.07 -7.20
C MET A 315 7.99 4.19 -6.58
N THR A 316 6.99 4.57 -7.36
CA THR A 316 5.61 4.72 -6.89
C THR A 316 4.93 3.39 -6.56
N LYS A 317 5.46 2.27 -7.07
CA LYS A 317 4.92 0.92 -6.87
C LYS A 317 6.04 -0.13 -6.79
N LEU A 318 5.74 -1.27 -6.18
CA LEU A 318 6.65 -2.41 -6.03
C LEU A 318 7.15 -2.91 -7.40
N LEU A 319 8.45 -3.22 -7.46
CA LEU A 319 9.10 -3.84 -8.60
C LEU A 319 9.25 -5.36 -8.39
N SER A 320 9.17 -6.13 -9.47
CA SER A 320 9.20 -7.59 -9.44
C SER A 320 10.58 -8.19 -9.68
N GLY A 321 11.51 -7.42 -10.28
CA GLY A 321 12.90 -7.84 -10.50
C GLY A 321 13.80 -7.59 -9.28
N THR A 322 14.97 -8.20 -9.28
CA THR A 322 16.04 -7.95 -8.28
C THR A 322 17.23 -7.19 -8.86
N THR A 323 17.31 -7.07 -10.19
CA THR A 323 18.34 -6.30 -10.92
C THR A 323 17.72 -5.60 -12.13
N ALA A 324 18.49 -4.71 -12.76
CA ALA A 324 18.11 -4.09 -14.04
C ALA A 324 19.33 -3.93 -14.96
N ALA A 325 19.11 -3.85 -16.27
CA ALA A 325 20.16 -3.58 -17.24
C ALA A 325 20.80 -2.20 -16.99
N THR A 326 22.10 -2.16 -16.70
CA THR A 326 22.81 -0.91 -16.41
C THR A 326 22.83 0.05 -17.58
N GLY A 327 22.90 -0.48 -18.82
CA GLY A 327 22.82 0.30 -20.06
C GLY A 327 21.46 0.97 -20.32
N ALA A 328 20.42 0.63 -19.54
CA ALA A 328 19.13 1.32 -19.60
C ALA A 328 19.17 2.72 -18.96
N PHE A 329 20.19 3.02 -18.15
CA PHE A 329 20.29 4.24 -17.35
C PHE A 329 21.38 5.18 -17.89
N ALA A 330 21.00 6.39 -18.24
CA ALA A 330 21.91 7.45 -18.67
C ALA A 330 21.87 8.62 -17.69
N ILE A 331 23.03 8.95 -17.11
CA ILE A 331 23.20 10.05 -16.16
C ILE A 331 23.74 11.26 -16.91
N THR A 332 23.20 12.43 -16.57
CA THR A 332 23.77 13.73 -16.96
C THR A 332 24.03 14.52 -15.69
N SER A 333 25.18 15.20 -15.66
CA SER A 333 25.59 16.07 -14.56
C SER A 333 26.12 17.39 -15.11
N SER A 334 26.13 18.46 -14.32
CA SER A 334 26.87 19.69 -14.66
C SER A 334 28.40 19.47 -14.68
N GLY A 335 28.91 18.42 -14.01
CA GLY A 335 30.29 17.94 -14.10
C GLY A 335 30.45 16.76 -15.07
N THR A 336 31.47 15.91 -14.83
CA THR A 336 31.67 14.68 -15.62
C THR A 336 30.71 13.59 -15.17
N ALA A 337 29.79 13.18 -16.04
CA ALA A 337 28.76 12.21 -15.68
C ALA A 337 29.34 10.79 -15.53
N PRO A 338 29.14 10.11 -14.39
CA PRO A 338 29.54 8.72 -14.23
C PRO A 338 28.63 7.78 -15.02
N THR A 339 29.12 6.57 -15.24
CA THR A 339 28.33 5.45 -15.79
C THR A 339 27.76 4.59 -14.66
N VAL A 340 26.66 3.89 -14.94
CA VAL A 340 26.07 2.92 -14.01
C VAL A 340 26.78 1.57 -14.15
N THR A 341 27.35 1.06 -13.05
CA THR A 341 28.10 -0.21 -13.02
C THR A 341 27.28 -1.36 -12.45
N ALA A 342 26.27 -1.08 -11.63
CA ALA A 342 25.30 -2.06 -11.15
C ALA A 342 23.94 -1.40 -10.89
N ALA A 343 22.86 -2.17 -11.04
CA ALA A 343 21.51 -1.75 -10.67
C ALA A 343 20.82 -2.89 -9.92
N THR A 344 20.50 -2.66 -8.64
CA THR A 344 19.77 -3.60 -7.78
C THR A 344 18.39 -3.08 -7.45
N VAL A 345 17.44 -3.99 -7.30
CA VAL A 345 16.04 -3.67 -7.05
C VAL A 345 15.59 -4.41 -5.79
N SER A 346 14.98 -3.67 -4.87
CA SER A 346 14.39 -4.22 -3.63
C SER A 346 13.11 -3.49 -3.31
N GLY A 347 11.98 -4.17 -3.47
CA GLY A 347 10.66 -3.60 -3.26
C GLY A 347 10.40 -2.39 -4.18
N THR A 348 10.24 -1.21 -3.60
CA THR A 348 10.05 0.06 -4.35
C THR A 348 11.38 0.78 -4.63
N THR A 349 12.51 0.24 -4.20
CA THR A 349 13.81 0.91 -4.29
C THR A 349 14.64 0.36 -5.44
N VAL A 350 15.16 1.26 -6.27
CA VAL A 350 16.23 0.96 -7.24
C VAL A 350 17.51 1.63 -6.77
N THR A 351 18.58 0.86 -6.60
CA THR A 351 19.90 1.38 -6.23
C THR A 351 20.86 1.20 -7.39
N LEU A 352 21.37 2.31 -7.90
CA LEU A 352 22.39 2.35 -8.95
C LEU A 352 23.76 2.56 -8.31
N THR A 353 24.73 1.73 -8.66
CA THR A 353 26.15 1.94 -8.34
C THR A 353 26.82 2.66 -9.49
N LEU A 354 27.62 3.68 -9.17
CA LEU A 354 28.23 4.58 -10.15
C LEU A 354 29.74 4.31 -10.28
N SER A 355 30.30 4.52 -11.47
CA SER A 355 31.74 4.33 -11.72
C SER A 355 32.63 5.41 -11.09
N ALA A 356 32.06 6.57 -10.77
CA ALA A 356 32.72 7.65 -10.05
C ALA A 356 31.70 8.39 -9.17
N ALA A 357 32.20 9.07 -8.15
CA ALA A 357 31.37 9.85 -7.26
C ALA A 357 30.86 11.12 -7.96
N ILE A 358 29.57 11.40 -7.83
CA ILE A 358 29.01 12.72 -8.16
C ILE A 358 29.33 13.68 -7.00
N LYS A 359 29.81 14.86 -7.35
CA LYS A 359 30.31 15.85 -6.38
C LYS A 359 29.19 16.75 -5.88
N THR A 360 29.43 17.34 -4.71
CA THR A 360 28.54 18.30 -4.06
C THR A 360 28.33 19.51 -4.97
N GLY A 361 27.08 19.94 -5.12
CA GLY A 361 26.73 21.11 -5.94
C GLY A 361 26.54 20.82 -7.43
N GLU A 362 26.86 19.62 -7.92
CA GLU A 362 26.53 19.24 -9.29
C GLU A 362 25.01 19.02 -9.45
N THR A 363 24.44 19.53 -10.54
CA THR A 363 23.04 19.28 -10.90
C THR A 363 22.96 17.98 -11.70
N ILE A 364 22.02 17.09 -11.35
CA ILE A 364 21.95 15.72 -11.88
C ILE A 364 20.58 15.49 -12.49
N SER A 365 20.55 14.84 -13.65
CA SER A 365 19.34 14.23 -14.17
C SER A 365 19.57 12.83 -14.71
N LEU A 366 18.57 11.97 -14.52
CA LEU A 366 18.59 10.57 -14.94
C LEU A 366 17.59 10.35 -16.08
N THR A 367 18.02 9.60 -17.08
CA THR A 367 17.16 9.05 -18.13
C THR A 367 17.16 7.54 -18.04
N TYR A 368 15.99 6.93 -18.16
CA TYR A 368 15.81 5.50 -18.27
C TYR A 368 15.16 5.17 -19.62
N THR A 369 15.79 4.28 -20.37
CA THR A 369 15.29 3.75 -21.64
C THR A 369 15.34 2.23 -21.59
N ALA A 370 14.17 1.59 -21.61
CA ALA A 370 14.05 0.14 -21.69
C ALA A 370 14.83 -0.39 -22.89
N THR A 371 15.58 -1.46 -22.66
CA THR A 371 16.52 -2.09 -23.60
C THR A 371 15.92 -3.32 -24.28
N GLY A 372 14.78 -3.81 -23.78
CA GLY A 372 14.16 -5.07 -24.16
C GLY A 372 14.63 -6.26 -23.33
N THR A 373 15.74 -6.14 -22.59
CA THR A 373 16.35 -7.23 -21.80
C THR A 373 16.63 -6.78 -20.37
N ASN A 374 16.12 -7.51 -19.37
CA ASN A 374 16.30 -7.19 -17.95
C ASN A 374 15.89 -5.74 -17.58
N ASP A 375 14.77 -5.28 -18.13
CA ASP A 375 14.23 -3.94 -17.89
C ASP A 375 13.50 -3.87 -16.53
N LEU A 376 13.41 -2.67 -15.96
CA LEU A 376 12.64 -2.44 -14.75
C LEU A 376 11.18 -2.83 -14.98
N THR A 377 10.70 -3.78 -14.17
CA THR A 377 9.34 -4.32 -14.27
C THR A 377 8.65 -4.19 -12.91
N GLY A 378 7.44 -3.64 -12.91
CA GLY A 378 6.54 -3.58 -11.77
C GLY A 378 5.56 -4.74 -11.78
N LEU A 379 4.84 -4.92 -10.65
CA LEU A 379 3.69 -5.83 -10.60
C LEU A 379 2.59 -5.47 -11.62
N ASN A 380 2.55 -4.20 -12.04
CA ASN A 380 1.60 -3.68 -13.02
C ASN A 380 2.25 -3.39 -14.39
N GLY A 381 3.33 -4.09 -14.72
CA GLY A 381 4.02 -3.98 -16.01
C GLY A 381 5.33 -3.20 -16.00
N GLU A 382 5.96 -3.12 -17.17
CA GLU A 382 7.25 -2.44 -17.37
C GLU A 382 7.20 -0.97 -16.98
N VAL A 383 8.26 -0.49 -16.33
CA VAL A 383 8.44 0.94 -16.05
C VAL A 383 8.55 1.69 -17.37
N ASN A 384 7.74 2.73 -17.55
CA ASN A 384 7.82 3.59 -18.72
C ASN A 384 9.17 4.29 -18.81
N ASN A 385 9.66 4.49 -20.03
CA ASN A 385 10.81 5.35 -20.28
C ASN A 385 10.57 6.74 -19.68
N PHE A 386 11.60 7.29 -19.05
CA PHE A 386 11.58 8.66 -18.53
C PHE A 386 12.88 9.35 -18.88
N ALA A 387 12.80 10.66 -19.10
CA ALA A 387 13.95 11.48 -19.46
C ALA A 387 14.09 12.65 -18.50
N LYS A 388 15.35 13.00 -18.20
CA LYS A 388 15.70 14.17 -17.37
C LYS A 388 14.99 14.19 -16.01
N GLN A 389 14.78 13.02 -15.40
CA GLN A 389 14.28 12.92 -14.04
C GLN A 389 15.26 13.63 -13.11
N THR A 390 14.81 14.66 -12.41
CA THR A 390 15.66 15.40 -11.46
C THR A 390 16.02 14.51 -10.27
N ILE A 391 17.30 14.53 -9.90
CA ILE A 391 17.85 13.79 -8.77
C ILE A 391 18.41 14.77 -7.76
N THR A 392 18.01 14.64 -6.49
CA THR A 392 18.53 15.45 -5.40
C THR A 392 19.95 15.03 -5.06
N ASN A 393 20.90 15.96 -5.14
CA ASN A 393 22.28 15.71 -4.77
C ASN A 393 22.52 16.15 -3.32
N SER A 394 22.71 15.19 -2.42
CA SER A 394 23.08 15.41 -1.02
C SER A 394 24.40 14.72 -0.68
N SER A 395 25.23 14.48 -1.70
CA SER A 395 26.59 13.98 -1.50
C SER A 395 27.41 15.01 -0.69
N SER A 396 28.36 14.50 0.09
CA SER A 396 29.37 15.30 0.79
C SER A 396 30.73 15.20 0.09
N GLN A 397 30.76 14.66 -1.13
CA GLN A 397 31.97 14.49 -1.91
C GLN A 397 32.37 15.83 -2.54
N PRO A 398 33.60 16.34 -2.32
CA PRO A 398 34.03 17.63 -2.85
C PRO A 398 34.36 17.63 -4.35
#